data_AF-A0A2H1JIU1-F1
#
_entry.id   AF-A0A2H1JIU1-F1
#
_cell.length_a   1.000
_cell.length_b   1.000
_cell.length_c   1.000
_cell.angle_alpha   90.00
_cell.angle_beta   90.00
_cell.angle_gamma   90.00
#
_symmetry.space_group_name_H-M   'P 1'
#
loop_
_entity.id
_entity.type
_entity.pdbx_description
1 polymer ?
#
loop_
_entity_poly.entity_id
_entity_poly.type
_entity_poly.pdbx_seq_one_letter_code
_entity_poly.pdbx_strand_id
1 'polypeptide(L)'
;MAAGLSSVVGAGLIAVPAAVLHESGGAAALTWIIAALVCLPMLMLFGDTVTASGHSADPLRETIRVGLGRRPAEMVPLMFSMVVVVGLPSGSVMAARNLAAIMAIDVPEIAIAAALMAFAVVVNLRGRSLGSTVERVGAVVLVIAIVAVVAWSLLHPSRTPDVVPDIPELALIPAGALIAFWAFIGFENLTFLARELPDPRRDFAPVAIISLALLLVLVLTLTVAVQAQSSQVDRVTGIVDALRSTPWGGVAASVLAAMGILAITLNAVAWTGPGAWPPSSLWPRRSGFCRGPWPSKPVRRRAGPSWSSASDSRCRW
;
A
#
# COMPACT_ATOMS: atom_id res chain seq x y z
N MET A 1 -8.18 11.82 4.44
CA MET A 1 -7.59 11.83 3.06
C MET A 1 -6.12 11.40 3.00
N ALA A 2 -5.16 12.06 3.67
CA ALA A 2 -3.74 11.73 3.54
C ALA A 2 -3.36 10.28 3.94
N ALA A 3 -4.04 9.69 4.93
CA ALA A 3 -3.82 8.30 5.37
C ALA A 3 -4.30 7.23 4.38
N GLY A 4 -5.29 7.57 3.52
CA GLY A 4 -5.78 6.64 2.49
C GLY A 4 -4.79 6.53 1.34
N LEU A 5 -4.28 7.68 0.88
CA LEU A 5 -3.24 7.72 -0.13
C LEU A 5 -1.94 7.06 0.35
N SER A 6 -1.51 7.28 1.60
CA SER A 6 -0.29 6.63 2.11
C SER A 6 -0.41 5.10 2.14
N SER A 7 -1.59 4.55 2.48
CA SER A 7 -1.80 3.10 2.49
C SER A 7 -1.77 2.47 1.09
N VAL A 8 -2.27 3.20 0.08
CA VAL A 8 -2.29 2.77 -1.33
C VAL A 8 -0.91 2.93 -1.98
N VAL A 9 -0.19 4.01 -1.66
CA VAL A 9 1.10 4.35 -2.29
C VAL A 9 2.28 3.55 -1.71
N GLY A 10 2.19 3.04 -0.47
CA GLY A 10 3.38 2.60 0.26
C GLY A 10 4.07 1.28 -0.16
N ALA A 11 3.35 0.24 -0.61
CA ALA A 11 3.96 -1.11 -0.73
C ALA A 11 4.42 -1.43 -2.15
N GLY A 12 3.69 -0.94 -3.16
CA GLY A 12 3.91 -1.36 -4.54
C GLY A 12 4.83 -0.45 -5.36
N LEU A 13 4.97 0.81 -4.98
CA LEU A 13 5.33 1.84 -5.95
C LEU A 13 6.77 1.77 -6.50
N ILE A 14 7.69 1.12 -5.80
CA ILE A 14 9.09 1.02 -6.24
C ILE A 14 9.46 -0.40 -6.67
N ALA A 15 9.01 -1.42 -5.93
CA ALA A 15 9.29 -2.81 -6.26
C ALA A 15 8.43 -3.34 -7.42
N VAL A 16 7.15 -2.94 -7.50
CA VAL A 16 6.21 -3.49 -8.50
C VAL A 16 6.53 -3.00 -9.91
N PRO A 17 6.83 -1.70 -10.18
CA PRO A 17 7.20 -1.28 -11.53
C PRO A 17 8.44 -1.98 -12.07
N ALA A 18 9.44 -2.23 -11.21
CA ALA A 18 10.63 -3.00 -11.59
C ALA A 18 10.28 -4.46 -11.95
N ALA A 19 9.44 -5.11 -11.14
CA ALA A 19 9.00 -6.49 -11.37
C ALA A 19 8.10 -6.61 -12.62
N VAL A 20 7.19 -5.66 -12.85
CA VAL A 20 6.35 -5.61 -14.05
C VAL A 20 7.20 -5.37 -15.30
N LEU A 21 8.21 -4.50 -15.22
CA LEU A 21 9.13 -4.25 -16.33
C LEU A 21 9.99 -5.48 -16.65
N HIS A 22 10.45 -6.20 -15.63
CA HIS A 22 11.17 -7.46 -15.81
C HIS A 22 10.30 -8.53 -16.48
N GLU A 23 9.03 -8.63 -16.10
CA GLU A 23 8.14 -9.68 -16.61
C GLU A 23 7.55 -9.34 -17.99
N SER A 24 7.26 -8.07 -18.26
CA SER A 24 6.55 -7.63 -19.47
C SER A 24 7.42 -6.88 -20.49
N GLY A 25 8.69 -6.59 -20.18
CA GLY A 25 9.59 -5.91 -21.12
C GLY A 25 9.02 -4.58 -21.62
N GLY A 26 9.09 -4.34 -22.93
CA GLY A 26 8.52 -3.14 -23.57
C GLY A 26 6.99 -3.01 -23.39
N ALA A 27 6.28 -4.12 -23.10
CA ALA A 27 4.85 -4.12 -22.82
C ALA A 27 4.47 -3.63 -21.41
N ALA A 28 5.43 -3.25 -20.57
CA ALA A 28 5.16 -2.83 -19.19
C ALA A 28 4.19 -1.64 -19.08
N ALA A 29 4.30 -0.65 -19.96
CA ALA A 29 3.39 0.51 -19.97
C ALA A 29 1.94 0.09 -20.29
N LEU A 30 1.77 -0.76 -21.31
CA LEU A 30 0.46 -1.30 -21.67
C LEU A 30 -0.11 -2.20 -20.56
N THR A 31 0.76 -2.98 -19.91
CA THR A 31 0.40 -3.83 -18.78
C THR A 31 -0.17 -3.01 -17.62
N TRP A 32 0.43 -1.86 -17.28
CA TRP A 32 -0.12 -0.96 -16.27
C TRP A 32 -1.49 -0.39 -16.63
N ILE A 33 -1.69 -0.01 -17.91
CA ILE A 33 -2.98 0.50 -18.40
C ILE A 33 -4.06 -0.59 -18.27
N ILE A 34 -3.76 -1.81 -18.74
CA ILE A 34 -4.69 -2.94 -18.67
C ILE A 34 -5.01 -3.28 -17.22
N ALA A 35 -3.99 -3.33 -16.35
CA ALA A 35 -4.17 -3.62 -14.94
C ALA A 35 -5.04 -2.55 -14.25
N ALA A 36 -4.85 -1.26 -14.58
CA ALA A 36 -5.70 -0.18 -14.08
C ALA A 36 -7.15 -0.28 -14.59
N LEU A 37 -7.36 -0.64 -15.86
CA LEU A 37 -8.70 -0.89 -16.40
C LEU A 37 -9.40 -2.06 -15.70
N VAL A 38 -8.67 -3.14 -15.41
CA VAL A 38 -9.18 -4.28 -14.61
C VAL A 38 -9.48 -3.87 -13.17
N CYS A 39 -8.77 -2.87 -12.63
CA CYS A 39 -9.03 -2.34 -11.29
C CYS A 39 -10.32 -1.50 -11.22
N LEU A 40 -10.77 -0.86 -12.30
CA LEU A 40 -11.99 -0.03 -12.32
C LEU A 40 -13.25 -0.74 -11.82
N PRO A 41 -13.64 -1.94 -12.31
CA PRO A 41 -14.82 -2.63 -11.81
C PRO A 41 -14.72 -2.97 -10.32
N MET A 42 -13.51 -3.25 -9.81
CA MET A 42 -13.28 -3.45 -8.38
C MET A 42 -13.53 -2.17 -7.57
N LEU A 43 -13.09 -1.01 -8.07
CA LEU A 43 -13.38 0.28 -7.40
C LEU A 43 -14.87 0.61 -7.41
N MET A 44 -15.58 0.28 -8.49
CA MET A 44 -17.03 0.42 -8.57
C MET A 44 -17.73 -0.47 -7.53
N LEU A 45 -17.29 -1.73 -7.37
CA LEU A 45 -17.78 -2.64 -6.34
C LEU A 45 -17.59 -2.07 -4.92
N PHE A 46 -16.43 -1.44 -4.65
CA PHE A 46 -16.20 -0.75 -3.38
C PHE A 46 -17.10 0.48 -3.22
N GLY A 47 -17.37 1.22 -4.30
CA GLY A 47 -18.35 2.31 -4.30
C GLY A 47 -19.75 1.83 -3.94
N ASP A 48 -20.21 0.74 -4.53
CA ASP A 48 -21.50 0.11 -4.22
C ASP A 48 -21.55 -0.38 -2.76
N THR A 49 -20.46 -0.97 -2.29
CA THR A 49 -20.30 -1.38 -0.87
C THR A 49 -20.44 -0.19 0.07
N VAL A 50 -19.79 0.94 -0.24
CA VAL A 50 -19.83 2.16 0.58
C VAL A 50 -21.20 2.83 0.51
N THR A 51 -21.87 2.83 -0.65
CA THR A 51 -23.20 3.44 -0.78
C THR A 51 -24.29 2.63 -0.06
N ALA A 52 -24.20 1.30 -0.11
CA ALA A 52 -25.11 0.37 0.57
C ALA A 52 -24.86 0.29 2.09
N SER A 53 -23.59 0.27 2.50
CA SER A 53 -23.18 -0.04 3.88
C SER A 53 -22.39 1.10 4.56
N GLY A 54 -22.43 2.33 4.04
CA GLY A 54 -21.60 3.46 4.50
C GLY A 54 -21.80 3.90 5.95
N HIS A 55 -22.92 3.53 6.57
CA HIS A 55 -23.19 3.75 7.99
C HIS A 55 -22.47 2.76 8.91
N SER A 56 -22.01 1.63 8.37
CA SER A 56 -21.32 0.59 9.12
C SER A 56 -19.88 1.00 9.44
N ALA A 57 -19.41 0.56 10.61
CA ALA A 57 -18.03 0.75 11.02
C ALA A 57 -17.04 -0.03 10.12
N ASP A 58 -17.54 -1.01 9.35
CA ASP A 58 -16.82 -1.81 8.36
C ASP A 58 -17.78 -2.16 7.19
N PRO A 59 -17.82 -1.32 6.13
CA PRO A 59 -18.74 -1.52 5.01
C PRO A 59 -18.50 -2.82 4.23
N LEU A 60 -17.23 -3.25 4.10
CA LEU A 60 -16.86 -4.48 3.41
C LEU A 60 -17.40 -5.70 4.14
N ARG A 61 -17.17 -5.79 5.45
CA ARG A 61 -17.66 -6.91 6.26
C ARG A 61 -19.18 -6.97 6.28
N GLU A 62 -19.87 -5.84 6.39
CA GLU A 62 -21.33 -5.84 6.41
C GLU A 62 -21.91 -6.28 5.06
N THR A 63 -21.32 -5.83 3.96
CA THR A 63 -21.74 -6.25 2.61
C THR A 63 -21.55 -7.76 2.41
N ILE A 64 -20.41 -8.32 2.86
CA ILE A 64 -20.15 -9.76 2.85
C ILE A 64 -21.13 -10.51 3.76
N ARG A 65 -21.48 -9.93 4.92
CA ARG A 65 -22.43 -10.52 5.87
C ARG A 65 -23.83 -10.62 5.28
N VAL A 66 -24.29 -9.57 4.59
CA VAL A 66 -25.60 -9.54 3.95
C VAL A 66 -25.67 -10.51 2.78
N GLY A 67 -24.61 -10.61 1.96
CA GLY A 67 -24.59 -11.48 0.78
C GLY A 67 -24.27 -12.95 1.06
N LEU A 68 -23.23 -13.24 1.85
CA LEU A 68 -22.68 -14.59 2.07
C LEU A 68 -22.90 -15.12 3.49
N GLY A 69 -23.51 -14.32 4.37
CA GLY A 69 -23.80 -14.68 5.75
C GLY A 69 -22.66 -14.42 6.74
N ARG A 70 -22.89 -14.80 8.00
CA ARG A 70 -22.00 -14.41 9.12
C ARG A 70 -20.61 -15.03 9.07
N ARG A 71 -20.49 -16.31 8.69
CA ARG A 71 -19.20 -17.05 8.69
C ARG A 71 -18.14 -16.39 7.81
N PRO A 72 -18.38 -16.13 6.51
CA PRO A 72 -17.37 -15.47 5.67
C PRO A 72 -17.08 -14.03 6.12
N ALA A 73 -18.07 -13.30 6.63
CA ALA A 73 -17.86 -11.96 7.19
C ALA A 73 -16.94 -11.95 8.42
N GLU A 74 -16.93 -13.01 9.23
CA GLU A 74 -16.00 -13.15 10.36
C GLU A 74 -14.57 -13.50 9.92
N MET A 75 -14.37 -13.99 8.70
CA MET A 75 -13.06 -14.31 8.14
C MET A 75 -12.35 -13.09 7.54
N VAL A 76 -13.09 -12.03 7.16
CA VAL A 76 -12.53 -10.81 6.54
C VAL A 76 -11.38 -10.21 7.36
N PRO A 77 -11.50 -9.96 8.68
CA PRO A 77 -10.40 -9.39 9.45
C PRO A 77 -9.17 -10.31 9.52
N LEU A 78 -9.37 -11.63 9.47
CA LEU A 78 -8.28 -12.61 9.42
C LEU A 78 -7.55 -12.54 8.07
N MET A 79 -8.27 -12.38 6.96
CA MET A 79 -7.66 -12.21 5.63
C MET A 79 -6.78 -10.95 5.59
N PHE A 80 -7.27 -9.81 6.11
CA PHE A 80 -6.47 -8.59 6.24
C PHE A 80 -5.23 -8.80 7.13
N SER A 81 -5.35 -9.57 8.22
CA SER A 81 -4.20 -9.86 9.08
C SER A 81 -3.10 -10.64 8.35
N MET A 82 -3.46 -11.53 7.41
CA MET A 82 -2.50 -12.28 6.61
C MET A 82 -1.71 -11.36 5.66
N VAL A 83 -2.34 -10.32 5.12
CA VAL A 83 -1.64 -9.30 4.30
C VAL A 83 -0.56 -8.61 5.11
N VAL A 84 -0.83 -8.26 6.37
CA VAL A 84 0.15 -7.62 7.25
C VAL A 84 1.27 -8.59 7.65
N VAL A 85 0.93 -9.83 7.96
CA VAL A 85 1.90 -10.85 8.43
C VAL A 85 2.79 -11.37 7.31
N VAL A 86 2.30 -11.43 6.07
CA VAL A 86 3.05 -11.99 4.94
C VAL A 86 3.57 -10.89 4.01
N GLY A 87 2.74 -9.90 3.67
CA GLY A 87 3.06 -8.86 2.70
C GLY A 87 4.05 -7.82 3.19
N LEU A 88 3.93 -7.35 4.44
CA LEU A 88 4.89 -6.37 4.97
C LEU A 88 6.30 -6.95 5.14
N PRO A 89 6.48 -8.17 5.70
CA PRO A 89 7.81 -8.74 5.81
C PRO A 89 8.44 -9.06 4.45
N SER A 90 7.67 -9.58 3.49
CA SER A 90 8.20 -9.87 2.15
C SER A 90 8.67 -8.60 1.43
N GLY A 91 7.88 -7.53 1.48
CA GLY A 91 8.26 -6.21 0.95
C GLY A 91 9.48 -5.62 1.68
N SER A 92 9.56 -5.80 2.99
CA SER A 92 10.68 -5.30 3.81
C SER A 92 11.99 -6.02 3.49
N VAL A 93 11.94 -7.34 3.27
CA VAL A 93 13.10 -8.13 2.84
C VAL A 93 13.54 -7.70 1.44
N MET A 94 12.61 -7.45 0.51
CA MET A 94 12.94 -6.97 -0.83
C MET A 94 13.62 -5.59 -0.79
N ALA A 95 13.09 -4.65 -0.01
CA ALA A 95 13.71 -3.33 0.16
C ALA A 95 15.10 -3.43 0.82
N ALA A 96 15.25 -4.30 1.82
CA ALA A 96 16.51 -4.57 2.49
C ALA A 96 17.55 -5.20 1.54
N ARG A 97 17.15 -6.17 0.70
CA ARG A 97 17.97 -6.76 -0.37
C ARG A 97 18.55 -5.68 -1.27
N ASN A 98 17.70 -4.79 -1.75
CA ASN A 98 18.11 -3.72 -2.64
C ASN A 98 19.08 -2.75 -1.98
N LEU A 99 18.77 -2.33 -0.75
CA LEU A 99 19.67 -1.45 0.02
C LEU A 99 21.04 -2.11 0.26
N ALA A 100 21.06 -3.37 0.70
CA ALA A 100 22.29 -4.11 0.98
C ALA A 100 23.14 -4.30 -0.28
N ALA A 101 22.52 -4.62 -1.42
CA ALA A 101 23.19 -4.77 -2.70
C ALA A 101 23.82 -3.47 -3.21
N ILE A 102 23.20 -2.31 -2.94
CA ILE A 102 23.69 -1.00 -3.41
C ILE A 102 24.81 -0.49 -2.51
N MET A 103 24.57 -0.51 -1.20
CA MET A 103 25.43 0.10 -0.19
C MET A 103 26.55 -0.83 0.29
N ALA A 104 26.63 -2.05 -0.27
CA ALA A 104 27.57 -3.11 0.13
C ALA A 104 27.55 -3.35 1.66
N ILE A 105 26.35 -3.33 2.24
CA ILE A 105 26.16 -3.52 3.68
C ILE A 105 26.20 -5.02 3.98
N ASP A 106 27.14 -5.44 4.83
CA ASP A 106 27.26 -6.82 5.30
C ASP A 106 26.32 -7.11 6.50
N VAL A 107 25.04 -6.78 6.33
CA VAL A 107 23.99 -7.04 7.33
C VAL A 107 22.93 -7.92 6.69
N PRO A 108 22.53 -9.02 7.36
CA PRO A 108 21.46 -9.87 6.85
C PRO A 108 20.18 -9.06 6.60
N GLU A 109 19.62 -9.21 5.41
CA GLU A 109 18.43 -8.48 4.95
C GLU A 109 17.23 -8.67 5.91
N ILE A 110 17.14 -9.84 6.53
CA ILE A 110 16.12 -10.18 7.53
C ILE A 110 16.26 -9.28 8.76
N ALA A 111 17.48 -8.95 9.17
CA ALA A 111 17.72 -8.06 10.32
C ALA A 111 17.28 -6.62 10.00
N ILE A 112 17.56 -6.13 8.79
CA ILE A 112 17.10 -4.82 8.32
C ILE A 112 15.56 -4.81 8.26
N ALA A 113 14.95 -5.82 7.64
CA ALA A 113 13.50 -5.95 7.55
C ALA A 113 12.82 -5.98 8.94
N ALA A 114 13.39 -6.74 9.89
CA ALA A 114 12.91 -6.79 11.26
C ALA A 114 13.02 -5.42 11.95
N ALA A 115 14.11 -4.68 11.72
CA ALA A 115 14.29 -3.33 12.25
C ALA A 115 13.27 -2.33 11.70
N LEU A 116 12.96 -2.38 10.40
CA LEU A 116 11.92 -1.55 9.78
C LEU A 116 10.53 -1.82 10.36
N MET A 117 10.19 -3.10 10.54
CA MET A 117 8.92 -3.50 11.15
C MET A 117 8.84 -3.10 12.63
N ALA A 118 9.92 -3.28 13.39
CA ALA A 118 10.00 -2.84 14.78
C ALA A 118 9.83 -1.31 14.89
N PHE A 119 10.46 -0.56 13.99
CA PHE A 119 10.31 0.89 13.92
C PHE A 119 8.85 1.30 13.70
N ALA A 120 8.16 0.68 12.72
CA ALA A 120 6.76 0.97 12.44
C ALA A 120 5.85 0.72 13.66
N VAL A 121 6.09 -0.38 14.37
CA VAL A 121 5.36 -0.70 15.61
C VAL A 121 5.63 0.35 16.69
N VAL A 122 6.90 0.73 16.92
CA VAL A 122 7.27 1.73 17.94
C VAL A 122 6.67 3.10 17.63
N VAL A 123 6.68 3.54 16.37
CA VAL A 123 6.05 4.80 15.96
C VAL A 123 4.57 4.81 16.29
N ASN A 124 3.86 3.72 15.97
CA ASN A 124 2.44 3.59 16.27
C ASN A 124 2.13 3.49 17.76
N LEU A 125 3.02 2.88 18.55
CA LEU A 125 2.89 2.81 20.02
C LEU A 125 3.06 4.18 20.69
N ARG A 126 3.91 5.07 20.14
CA ARG A 126 4.17 6.41 20.71
C ARG A 126 3.04 7.42 20.48
N GLY A 127 2.08 7.10 19.62
CA GLY A 127 0.83 7.85 19.49
C GLY A 127 0.38 8.06 18.05
N ARG A 128 -0.93 8.10 17.86
CA ARG A 128 -1.59 8.21 16.55
C ARG A 128 -1.20 9.48 15.77
N SER A 129 -0.88 10.57 16.46
CA SER A 129 -0.43 11.81 15.82
C SER A 129 0.94 11.65 15.16
N LEU A 130 1.89 10.99 15.82
CA LEU A 130 3.24 10.78 15.30
C LEU A 130 3.22 9.90 14.05
N GLY A 131 2.49 8.78 14.06
CA GLY A 131 2.33 7.93 12.87
C GLY A 131 1.77 8.71 11.67
N SER A 132 0.68 9.47 11.89
CA SER A 132 0.07 10.27 10.82
C SER A 132 0.97 11.39 10.28
N THR A 133 1.84 11.95 11.12
CA THR A 133 2.81 12.97 10.71
C THR A 133 3.95 12.33 9.90
N VAL A 134 4.50 11.21 10.37
CA VAL A 134 5.54 10.46 9.66
C VAL A 134 5.05 10.02 8.29
N GLU A 135 3.84 9.47 8.20
CA GLU A 135 3.22 9.10 6.92
C GLU A 135 3.10 10.30 5.97
N ARG A 136 2.58 11.43 6.46
CA ARG A 136 2.34 12.61 5.63
C ARG A 136 3.65 13.21 5.12
N VAL A 137 4.62 13.42 6.01
CA VAL A 137 5.93 13.99 5.65
C VAL A 137 6.68 13.03 4.74
N GLY A 138 6.70 11.74 5.08
CA GLY A 138 7.36 10.73 4.28
C GLY A 138 6.74 10.58 2.88
N ALA A 139 5.41 10.64 2.75
CA ALA A 139 4.75 10.60 1.44
C ALA A 139 5.15 11.80 0.57
N VAL A 140 5.22 13.01 1.14
CA VAL A 140 5.69 14.21 0.41
C VAL A 140 7.14 14.05 -0.04
N VAL A 141 8.03 13.60 0.86
CA VAL A 141 9.44 13.33 0.53
C VAL A 141 9.57 12.28 -0.56
N LEU A 142 8.79 11.20 -0.49
CA LEU A 142 8.79 10.13 -1.48
C LEU A 142 8.35 10.64 -2.85
N VAL A 143 7.26 11.41 -2.92
CA VAL A 143 6.79 11.99 -4.18
C VAL A 143 7.82 12.95 -4.78
N ILE A 144 8.41 13.83 -3.97
CA ILE A 144 9.46 14.76 -4.43
C ILE A 144 10.66 13.98 -5.00
N ALA A 145 11.09 12.94 -4.29
CA ALA A 145 12.22 12.12 -4.71
C ALA A 145 11.93 11.36 -6.02
N ILE A 146 10.71 10.82 -6.19
CA ILE A 146 10.32 10.17 -7.45
C ILE A 146 10.30 11.18 -8.59
N VAL A 147 9.70 12.36 -8.40
CA VAL A 147 9.67 13.41 -9.42
C VAL A 147 11.09 13.84 -9.81
N ALA A 148 12.00 13.98 -8.83
CA ALA A 148 13.39 14.32 -9.08
C ALA A 148 14.12 13.25 -9.92
N VAL A 149 13.95 11.96 -9.56
CA VAL A 149 14.56 10.85 -10.30
C VAL A 149 13.99 10.76 -11.72
N VAL A 150 12.67 10.87 -11.88
CA VAL A 150 12.01 10.90 -13.18
C VAL A 150 12.53 12.04 -14.04
N ALA A 151 12.56 13.27 -13.51
CA ALA A 151 13.03 14.44 -14.24
C ALA A 151 14.50 14.29 -14.67
N TRP A 152 15.36 13.85 -13.75
CA TRP A 152 16.76 13.55 -14.05
C TRP A 152 16.89 12.53 -15.19
N SER A 153 16.10 11.46 -15.11
CA SER A 153 16.15 10.35 -16.07
C SER A 153 15.66 10.74 -17.47
N LEU A 154 14.66 11.61 -17.56
CA LEU A 154 14.15 12.11 -18.83
C LEU A 154 15.04 13.20 -19.44
N LEU A 155 15.75 13.96 -18.62
CA LEU A 155 16.71 14.98 -19.08
C LEU A 155 18.05 14.36 -19.53
N HIS A 156 18.43 13.21 -18.99
CA HIS A 156 19.65 12.49 -19.34
C HIS A 156 19.33 11.03 -19.73
N PRO A 157 18.62 10.82 -20.85
CA PRO A 157 18.29 9.47 -21.30
C PRO A 157 19.55 8.78 -21.83
N SER A 158 19.82 7.57 -21.33
CA SER A 158 20.90 6.72 -21.87
C SER A 158 20.44 5.95 -23.11
N ARG A 159 19.12 5.75 -23.28
CA ARG A 159 18.50 5.13 -24.46
C ARG A 159 17.07 5.66 -24.69
N THR A 160 16.53 5.37 -25.87
CA THR A 160 15.10 5.57 -26.15
C THR A 160 14.26 4.52 -25.40
N PRO A 161 13.25 4.92 -24.62
CA PRO A 161 12.34 3.96 -23.96
C PRO A 161 11.54 3.18 -24.99
N ASP A 162 11.42 1.86 -24.80
CA ASP A 162 10.53 1.01 -25.59
C ASP A 162 9.11 1.17 -25.07
N VAL A 163 8.33 2.05 -25.72
CA VAL A 163 6.93 2.35 -25.37
C VAL A 163 5.95 1.53 -26.22
N VAL A 164 6.43 0.99 -27.35
CA VAL A 164 5.64 0.15 -28.25
C VAL A 164 6.10 -1.29 -28.07
N PRO A 165 5.23 -2.20 -27.58
CA PRO A 165 5.61 -3.59 -27.36
C PRO A 165 5.76 -4.35 -28.68
N ASP A 166 6.74 -5.24 -28.71
CA ASP A 166 6.85 -6.23 -29.79
C ASP A 166 5.77 -7.31 -29.62
N ILE A 167 5.33 -7.91 -30.74
CA ILE A 167 4.25 -8.93 -30.77
C ILE A 167 4.44 -10.05 -29.72
N PRO A 168 5.66 -10.61 -29.51
CA PRO A 168 5.87 -11.62 -28.48
C PRO A 168 5.67 -11.12 -27.05
N GLU A 169 5.94 -9.85 -26.77
CA GLU A 169 5.81 -9.25 -25.43
C GLU A 169 4.34 -9.05 -25.04
N LEU A 170 3.43 -8.91 -26.01
CA LEU A 170 1.99 -8.85 -25.72
C LEU A 170 1.48 -10.12 -25.01
N ALA A 171 2.11 -11.27 -25.25
CA ALA A 171 1.77 -12.52 -24.56
C ALA A 171 2.15 -12.51 -23.07
N LEU A 172 3.05 -11.62 -22.64
CA LEU A 172 3.53 -11.49 -21.27
C LEU A 172 2.69 -10.54 -20.41
N ILE A 173 1.78 -9.78 -21.05
CA ILE A 173 0.88 -8.83 -20.38
C ILE A 173 0.10 -9.48 -19.22
N PRO A 174 -0.50 -10.67 -19.34
CA PRO A 174 -1.26 -11.28 -18.24
C PRO A 174 -0.41 -11.57 -17.01
N ALA A 175 0.84 -12.02 -17.19
CA ALA A 175 1.76 -12.31 -16.10
C ALA A 175 2.17 -11.01 -15.37
N GLY A 176 2.54 -9.98 -16.14
CA GLY A 176 2.84 -8.66 -15.56
C GLY A 176 1.64 -8.00 -14.90
N ALA A 177 0.43 -8.17 -15.44
CA ALA A 177 -0.79 -7.62 -14.86
C ALA A 177 -1.10 -8.24 -13.49
N LEU A 178 -0.80 -9.53 -13.30
CA LEU A 178 -0.92 -10.20 -12.00
C LEU A 178 0.05 -9.61 -10.97
N ILE A 179 1.27 -9.25 -11.39
CA ILE A 179 2.24 -8.55 -10.55
C ILE A 179 1.76 -7.11 -10.28
N ALA A 180 1.29 -6.39 -11.30
CA ALA A 180 0.79 -5.02 -11.18
C ALA A 180 -0.39 -4.93 -10.20
N PHE A 181 -1.21 -5.98 -10.08
CA PHE A 181 -2.33 -6.03 -9.14
C PHE A 181 -1.91 -5.83 -7.68
N TRP A 182 -0.67 -6.19 -7.32
CA TRP A 182 -0.13 -5.90 -5.98
C TRP A 182 -0.05 -4.41 -5.66
N ALA A 183 0.11 -3.55 -6.66
CA ALA A 183 0.10 -2.11 -6.46
C ALA A 183 -1.31 -1.54 -6.22
N PHE A 184 -2.37 -2.31 -6.49
CA PHE A 184 -3.75 -1.92 -6.20
C PHE A 184 -4.25 -2.45 -4.85
N ILE A 185 -3.43 -3.23 -4.12
CA ILE A 185 -3.74 -3.62 -2.75
C ILE A 185 -3.68 -2.36 -1.88
N GLY A 186 -4.74 -2.12 -1.12
CA GLY A 186 -4.92 -0.94 -0.27
C GLY A 186 -6.07 -0.04 -0.72
N PHE A 187 -6.59 -0.17 -1.95
CA PHE A 187 -7.80 0.56 -2.36
C PHE A 187 -9.03 0.15 -1.53
N GLU A 188 -9.05 -1.08 -1.03
CA GLU A 188 -10.06 -1.56 -0.09
C GLU A 188 -10.06 -0.76 1.22
N ASN A 189 -8.91 -0.20 1.64
CA ASN A 189 -8.83 0.64 2.85
C ASN A 189 -9.57 1.97 2.68
N LEU A 190 -9.76 2.43 1.45
CA LEU A 190 -10.58 3.63 1.19
C LEU A 190 -12.00 3.44 1.69
N THR A 191 -12.53 2.21 1.72
CA THR A 191 -13.88 1.93 2.23
C THR A 191 -14.00 2.23 3.73
N PHE A 192 -12.93 2.04 4.51
CA PHE A 192 -12.91 2.39 5.93
C PHE A 192 -12.84 3.91 6.16
N LEU A 193 -12.18 4.61 5.23
CA LEU A 193 -12.04 6.07 5.23
C LEU A 193 -13.24 6.78 4.64
N ALA A 194 -14.18 6.06 4.03
CA ALA A 194 -15.39 6.64 3.47
C ALA A 194 -16.16 7.48 4.48
N ARG A 195 -16.16 7.12 5.78
CA ARG A 195 -16.83 7.89 6.84
C ARG A 195 -16.21 9.26 7.12
N GLU A 196 -14.97 9.49 6.67
CA GLU A 196 -14.32 10.81 6.78
C GLU A 196 -14.69 11.73 5.61
N LEU A 197 -15.36 11.21 4.58
CA LEU A 197 -15.82 12.01 3.45
C LEU A 197 -17.09 12.80 3.82
N PRO A 198 -17.24 14.05 3.33
CA PRO A 198 -18.44 14.85 3.56
C PRO A 198 -19.70 14.15 3.03
N ASP A 199 -19.64 13.61 1.81
CA ASP A 199 -20.69 12.76 1.23
C ASP A 199 -20.06 11.49 0.65
N PRO A 200 -20.04 10.38 1.41
CA PRO A 200 -19.44 9.12 0.95
C PRO A 200 -20.11 8.54 -0.30
N ARG A 201 -21.38 8.85 -0.56
CA ARG A 201 -22.12 8.31 -1.72
C ARG A 201 -21.69 8.98 -3.01
N ARG A 202 -21.43 10.29 -2.96
CA ARG A 202 -21.04 11.07 -4.13
C ARG A 202 -19.52 11.15 -4.30
N ASP A 203 -18.79 11.24 -3.19
CA ASP A 203 -17.37 11.60 -3.21
C ASP A 203 -16.44 10.37 -3.26
N PHE A 204 -16.91 9.17 -2.90
CA PHE A 204 -16.07 7.98 -2.87
C PHE A 204 -15.53 7.60 -4.26
N ALA A 205 -16.40 7.46 -5.27
CA ALA A 205 -15.99 7.05 -6.61
C ALA A 205 -15.03 8.06 -7.27
N PRO A 206 -15.29 9.38 -7.26
CA PRO A 206 -14.32 10.37 -7.73
C PRO A 206 -12.97 10.28 -7.01
N VAL A 207 -12.96 10.15 -5.68
CA VAL A 207 -11.71 10.05 -4.90
C VAL A 207 -10.94 8.77 -5.27
N ALA A 208 -11.63 7.64 -5.42
CA ALA A 208 -11.00 6.38 -5.82
C ALA A 208 -10.42 6.45 -7.24
N ILE A 209 -11.17 7.00 -8.20
CA ILE A 209 -10.73 7.15 -9.60
C ILE A 209 -9.55 8.11 -9.70
N ILE A 210 -9.60 9.26 -9.00
CA ILE A 210 -8.48 10.21 -8.97
C ILE A 210 -7.25 9.55 -8.35
N SER A 211 -7.42 8.77 -7.27
CA SER A 211 -6.31 8.04 -6.64
C SER A 211 -5.70 7.00 -7.60
N LEU A 212 -6.53 6.27 -8.34
CA LEU A 212 -6.07 5.33 -9.37
C LEU A 212 -5.35 6.04 -10.52
N ALA A 213 -5.88 7.17 -11.00
CA ALA A 213 -5.25 7.95 -12.06
C ALA A 213 -3.89 8.50 -11.62
N LEU A 214 -3.79 9.02 -10.39
CA LEU A 214 -2.52 9.49 -9.82
C LEU A 214 -1.51 8.35 -9.68
N LEU A 215 -1.95 7.18 -9.20
CA LEU A 215 -1.11 5.98 -9.12
C LEU A 215 -0.63 5.57 -10.52
N LEU A 216 -1.53 5.51 -11.50
CA LEU A 216 -1.23 5.11 -12.88
C LEU A 216 -0.21 6.06 -13.53
N VAL A 217 -0.40 7.38 -13.40
CA VAL A 217 0.57 8.37 -13.88
C VAL A 217 1.92 8.14 -13.23
N LEU A 218 1.95 7.94 -11.91
CA LEU A 218 3.19 7.77 -11.15
C LEU A 218 3.97 6.51 -11.58
N VAL A 219 3.30 5.36 -11.69
CA VAL A 219 3.95 4.10 -12.09
C VAL A 219 4.33 4.09 -13.58
N LEU A 220 3.53 4.71 -14.47
CA LEU A 220 3.89 4.85 -15.88
C LEU A 220 5.13 5.72 -16.04
N THR A 221 5.16 6.88 -15.37
CA THR A 221 6.30 7.80 -15.48
C THR A 221 7.57 7.18 -14.90
N LEU A 222 7.45 6.43 -13.79
CA LEU A 222 8.56 5.67 -13.24
C LEU A 222 9.02 4.56 -14.19
N THR A 223 8.09 3.80 -14.78
CA THR A 223 8.42 2.74 -15.75
C THR A 223 9.18 3.31 -16.95
N VAL A 224 8.70 4.41 -17.53
CA VAL A 224 9.37 5.10 -18.66
C VAL A 224 10.74 5.62 -18.24
N ALA A 225 10.87 6.21 -17.04
CA ALA A 225 12.15 6.68 -16.52
C ALA A 225 13.15 5.52 -16.38
N VAL A 226 12.73 4.37 -15.82
CA VAL A 226 13.60 3.19 -15.73
C VAL A 226 13.99 2.67 -17.12
N GLN A 227 13.04 2.58 -18.04
CA GLN A 227 13.32 2.16 -19.41
C GLN A 227 14.27 3.11 -20.16
N ALA A 228 14.24 4.42 -19.87
CA ALA A 228 15.17 5.39 -20.45
C ALA A 228 16.63 5.15 -20.04
N GLN A 229 16.87 4.40 -18.96
CA GLN A 229 18.22 4.14 -18.42
C GLN A 229 18.70 2.71 -18.60
N SER A 230 17.81 1.72 -18.66
CA SER A 230 18.20 0.31 -18.82
C SER A 230 17.29 -0.46 -19.77
N SER A 231 17.87 -1.38 -20.53
CA SER A 231 17.18 -2.41 -21.32
C SER A 231 17.04 -3.75 -20.60
N GLN A 232 17.86 -3.99 -19.58
CA GLN A 232 17.79 -5.20 -18.75
C GLN A 232 17.55 -4.82 -17.30
N VAL A 233 16.33 -5.07 -16.84
CA VAL A 233 15.96 -4.93 -15.43
C VAL A 233 15.92 -6.33 -14.85
N ASP A 234 16.99 -6.73 -14.17
CA ASP A 234 16.94 -7.89 -13.28
C ASP A 234 15.82 -7.74 -12.21
N ARG A 235 15.13 -8.83 -11.90
CA ARG A 235 13.87 -8.86 -11.13
C ARG A 235 14.02 -8.30 -9.70
N VAL A 236 15.24 -8.31 -9.19
CA VAL A 236 15.58 -7.91 -7.82
C VAL A 236 16.52 -6.70 -7.83
N THR A 237 17.62 -6.73 -8.58
CA THR A 237 18.68 -5.70 -8.56
C THR A 237 18.74 -4.83 -9.82
N GLY A 238 17.87 -5.04 -10.80
CA GLY A 238 18.06 -4.63 -12.19
C GLY A 238 18.21 -3.14 -12.48
N ILE A 239 17.61 -2.31 -11.65
CA ILE A 239 17.75 -0.86 -11.78
C ILE A 239 19.15 -0.42 -11.31
N VAL A 240 19.78 -1.14 -10.39
CA VAL A 240 21.02 -0.75 -9.73
C VAL A 240 22.25 -0.96 -10.61
N ASP A 241 22.39 -2.13 -11.22
CA ASP A 241 23.59 -2.46 -11.99
C ASP A 241 23.65 -1.71 -13.31
N ALA A 242 22.49 -1.47 -13.95
CA ALA A 242 22.41 -0.65 -15.14
C ALA A 242 22.71 0.84 -14.87
N LEU A 243 22.33 1.36 -13.69
CA LEU A 243 22.68 2.73 -13.31
C LEU A 243 24.16 2.85 -12.92
N ARG A 244 24.79 1.84 -12.32
CA ARG A 244 26.23 1.91 -11.97
C ARG A 244 27.16 2.16 -13.17
N SER A 245 26.75 1.83 -14.40
CA SER A 245 27.50 2.15 -15.62
C SER A 245 27.37 3.59 -16.13
N THR A 246 26.44 4.38 -15.58
CA THR A 246 26.20 5.78 -15.99
C THR A 246 26.94 6.75 -15.05
N PRO A 247 27.38 7.96 -15.48
CA PRO A 247 28.23 8.84 -14.65
C PRO A 247 27.62 9.37 -13.33
N TRP A 248 26.39 8.99 -12.99
CA TRP A 248 25.65 9.40 -11.80
C TRP A 248 24.87 8.25 -11.15
N GLY A 249 24.92 7.04 -11.71
CA GLY A 249 23.93 6.05 -11.33
C GLY A 249 24.23 5.31 -10.04
N GLY A 250 25.44 5.42 -9.46
CA GLY A 250 25.66 5.08 -8.05
C GLY A 250 24.82 5.95 -7.10
N VAL A 251 24.72 7.26 -7.36
CA VAL A 251 23.90 8.20 -6.58
C VAL A 251 22.42 7.91 -6.81
N ALA A 252 21.99 7.78 -8.06
CA ALA A 252 20.58 7.53 -8.37
C ALA A 252 20.11 6.15 -7.87
N ALA A 253 20.95 5.11 -7.93
CA ALA A 253 20.66 3.81 -7.31
C ALA A 253 20.50 3.94 -5.78
N SER A 254 21.39 4.68 -5.12
CA SER A 254 21.30 4.93 -3.67
C SER A 254 20.02 5.67 -3.29
N VAL A 255 19.63 6.68 -4.08
CA VAL A 255 18.36 7.39 -3.91
C VAL A 255 17.17 6.45 -4.10
N LEU A 256 17.18 5.59 -5.12
CA LEU A 256 16.13 4.62 -5.39
C LEU A 256 15.95 3.60 -4.26
N ALA A 257 17.03 3.07 -3.68
CA ALA A 257 16.91 2.19 -2.52
C ALA A 257 16.50 2.91 -1.24
N ALA A 258 16.99 4.13 -1.01
CA ALA A 258 16.51 4.95 0.10
C ALA A 258 15.01 5.22 -0.02
N MET A 259 14.51 5.50 -1.23
CA MET A 259 13.08 5.62 -1.50
C MET A 259 12.34 4.30 -1.28
N GLY A 260 12.89 3.16 -1.69
CA GLY A 260 12.30 1.84 -1.46
C GLY A 260 12.13 1.52 0.02
N ILE A 261 13.17 1.79 0.82
CA ILE A 261 13.15 1.65 2.29
C ILE A 261 12.15 2.62 2.92
N LEU A 262 12.13 3.87 2.47
CA LEU A 262 11.17 4.86 2.96
C LEU A 262 9.74 4.41 2.64
N ALA A 263 9.46 4.00 1.41
CA ALA A 263 8.14 3.56 0.97
C ALA A 263 7.62 2.38 1.81
N ILE A 264 8.42 1.31 1.98
CA ILE A 264 8.00 0.17 2.79
C ILE A 264 7.84 0.53 4.27
N THR A 265 8.65 1.45 4.80
CA THR A 265 8.50 1.93 6.18
C THR A 265 7.19 2.69 6.37
N LEU A 266 6.86 3.59 5.44
CA LEU A 266 5.59 4.32 5.48
C LEU A 266 4.39 3.37 5.33
N ASN A 267 4.53 2.35 4.48
CA ASN A 267 3.52 1.32 4.35
C ASN A 267 3.33 0.53 5.65
N ALA A 268 4.43 0.09 6.27
CA ALA A 268 4.39 -0.62 7.53
C ALA A 268 3.76 0.25 8.63
N VAL A 269 4.08 1.55 8.69
CA VAL A 269 3.44 2.48 9.64
C VAL A 269 1.94 2.60 9.37
N ALA A 270 1.52 2.74 8.10
CA ALA A 270 0.11 2.84 7.73
C ALA A 270 -0.67 1.56 8.10
N TRP A 271 -0.16 0.39 7.72
CA TRP A 271 -0.83 -0.90 7.92
C TRP A 271 -0.76 -1.42 9.36
N THR A 272 0.24 -1.01 10.15
CA THR A 272 0.25 -1.28 11.61
C THR A 272 -0.49 -0.22 12.42
N GLY A 273 -0.95 0.85 11.77
CA GLY A 273 -1.65 1.96 12.39
C GLY A 273 -3.09 1.62 12.78
N PRO A 274 -3.68 2.29 13.80
CA PRO A 274 -5.05 1.99 14.27
C PRO A 274 -6.16 2.26 13.25
N GLY A 275 -5.85 2.91 12.12
CA GLY A 275 -6.79 3.23 11.04
C GLY A 275 -6.86 2.17 9.94
N ALA A 276 -5.87 1.27 9.86
CA ALA A 276 -5.81 0.22 8.84
C ALA A 276 -6.60 -1.05 9.22
N TRP A 277 -7.07 -1.14 10.48
CA TRP A 277 -7.76 -2.32 10.98
C TRP A 277 -9.23 -2.03 11.24
N PRO A 278 -10.12 -3.00 10.98
CA PRO A 278 -11.49 -2.89 11.44
C PRO A 278 -11.53 -2.72 12.96
N PRO A 279 -12.47 -1.93 13.50
CA PRO A 279 -12.55 -1.63 14.92
C PRO A 279 -12.47 -2.88 15.80
N SER A 280 -11.72 -2.83 16.91
CA SER A 280 -11.55 -3.96 17.83
C SER A 280 -12.86 -4.57 18.35
N SER A 281 -13.97 -3.81 18.37
CA SER A 281 -15.32 -4.30 18.71
C SER A 281 -15.88 -5.31 17.71
N LEU A 282 -15.30 -5.39 16.52
CA LEU A 282 -15.71 -6.24 15.41
C LEU A 282 -14.93 -7.55 15.34
N TRP A 283 -13.85 -7.71 16.11
CA TRP A 283 -13.13 -8.99 16.18
C TRP A 283 -14.04 -10.05 16.83
N PRO A 284 -14.08 -11.30 16.33
CA PRO A 284 -14.90 -12.34 16.93
C PRO A 284 -14.56 -12.52 18.40
N ARG A 285 -15.50 -12.14 19.28
CA ARG A 285 -15.45 -12.42 20.72
C ARG A 285 -15.75 -13.91 20.95
N ARG A 286 -14.87 -14.79 20.49
CA ARG A 286 -14.85 -16.19 20.97
C ARG A 286 -13.82 -16.27 22.09
N SER A 287 -14.26 -16.86 23.20
CA SER A 287 -13.62 -17.01 24.51
C SER A 287 -12.28 -17.77 24.49
N GLY A 288 -11.30 -17.31 23.72
CA GLY A 288 -9.99 -17.92 23.58
C GLY A 288 -9.06 -17.27 22.56
N PHE A 289 -9.59 -16.44 21.64
CA PHE A 289 -8.73 -15.63 20.77
C PHE A 289 -8.59 -14.25 21.39
N CYS A 290 -7.37 -13.94 21.83
CA CYS A 290 -7.01 -12.74 22.56
C CYS A 290 -7.63 -11.48 21.94
N ARG A 291 -7.94 -10.51 22.81
CA ARG A 291 -8.16 -9.10 22.44
C ARG A 291 -7.19 -8.77 21.30
N GLY A 292 -7.69 -8.17 20.21
CA GLY A 292 -6.81 -7.70 19.14
C GLY A 292 -5.61 -6.94 19.74
N PRO A 293 -4.43 -6.96 19.10
CA PRO A 293 -3.14 -6.62 19.73
C PRO A 293 -3.02 -5.18 20.29
N TRP A 294 -4.06 -4.36 20.18
CA TRP A 294 -4.04 -2.94 20.50
C TRP A 294 -5.07 -2.58 21.57
N PRO A 295 -4.66 -1.91 22.67
CA PRO A 295 -5.57 -1.43 23.68
C PRO A 295 -6.46 -0.31 23.12
N SER A 296 -7.76 -0.56 23.00
CA SER A 296 -8.73 0.48 22.69
C SER A 296 -8.94 1.36 23.92
N LYS A 297 -8.63 2.66 23.82
CA LYS A 297 -9.16 3.63 24.78
C LYS A 297 -10.67 3.72 24.57
N PRO A 298 -11.49 3.67 25.63
CA PRO A 298 -12.92 3.87 25.50
C PRO A 298 -13.17 5.28 24.96
N VAL A 299 -13.92 5.36 23.87
CA VAL A 299 -14.47 6.62 23.35
C VAL A 299 -15.35 7.18 24.45
N ARG A 300 -14.91 8.26 25.11
CA ARG A 300 -15.77 9.04 26.02
C ARG A 300 -16.91 9.61 25.17
N ARG A 301 -18.08 8.96 25.22
CA ARG A 301 -19.34 9.60 24.81
C ARG A 301 -19.51 10.84 25.69
N ARG A 302 -19.61 12.03 25.07
CA ARG A 302 -20.11 13.21 25.77
C ARG A 302 -21.52 12.87 26.25
N ALA A 303 -21.73 12.92 27.56
CA ALA A 303 -23.01 12.67 28.20
C ALA A 303 -23.99 13.79 27.84
N GLY A 304 -25.10 13.43 27.19
CA GLY A 304 -26.38 14.16 27.26
C GLY A 304 -27.22 13.59 28.43
N PRO A 305 -28.23 14.32 28.93
CA PRO A 305 -28.72 14.16 30.28
C PRO A 305 -29.54 12.88 30.51
N SER A 306 -29.20 12.25 31.63
CA SER A 306 -29.91 11.29 32.48
C SER A 306 -31.28 10.75 32.03
N TRP A 307 -31.37 9.42 31.91
CA TRP A 307 -32.48 8.64 32.46
C TRP A 307 -31.94 7.38 33.14
N SER A 308 -32.34 7.21 34.40
CA SER A 308 -31.99 6.13 35.31
C SER A 308 -32.79 4.86 35.05
N SER A 309 -32.15 3.68 35.04
CA SER A 309 -32.44 2.56 35.97
C SER A 309 -31.59 1.32 35.68
N ALA A 310 -31.17 0.71 36.80
CA ALA A 310 -30.47 -0.55 37.08
C ALA A 310 -30.56 -1.68 36.02
N SER A 311 -29.53 -2.50 35.82
CA SER A 311 -29.02 -3.43 36.85
C SER A 311 -27.57 -3.87 36.64
N ASP A 312 -26.85 -3.82 37.76
CA ASP A 312 -25.48 -4.25 38.00
C ASP A 312 -25.46 -5.79 38.15
N SER A 313 -24.68 -6.48 37.32
CA SER A 313 -24.20 -7.83 37.67
C SER A 313 -22.73 -7.98 37.29
N ARG A 314 -21.91 -7.97 38.34
CA ARG A 314 -20.45 -8.04 38.31
C ARG A 314 -20.00 -9.46 37.99
N CYS A 315 -19.07 -9.60 37.04
CA CYS A 315 -18.27 -10.81 36.90
C CYS A 315 -17.39 -11.00 38.14
N ARG A 316 -17.45 -12.18 38.76
CA ARG A 316 -16.35 -12.73 39.57
C ARG A 316 -15.42 -13.53 38.65
N TRP A 317 -14.15 -13.52 39.03
CA TRP A 317 -12.94 -14.01 38.35
C TRP A 317 -13.05 -15.32 37.60
#